data_AF-A0A128EZU7-F1
#
_entry.id   AF-A0A128EZU7-F1
#
_cell.length_a   1.000
_cell.length_b   1.000
_cell.length_c   1.000
_cell.angle_alpha   90.00
_cell.angle_beta   90.00
_cell.angle_gamma   90.00
#
_symmetry.space_group_name_H-M   'P 1'
#
loop_
_entity.id
_entity.type
_entity.pdbx_description
1 polymer ?
#
loop_
_entity_poly.entity_id
_entity_poly.type
_entity_poly.pdbx_seq_one_letter_code
_entity_poly.pdbx_strand_id
1 'polypeptide(L)'
;MTKMFIQKRLNQLEQNRLIGKPGLSIDEVRESQVKLRFTNNEIELLTMISELIGSPRAVISNVLLMDGVIDLLASDPELYDDVVKTWGERNMPKLDLFQEVNRRSKTVCIEGTFYPVSDQQGQDADKPDLPIEG
;
A
#
# COMPACT_ATOMS: atom_id res chain seq x y z
N MET A 1 -10.36 0.11 -0.64
CA MET A 1 -10.01 0.75 -1.94
C MET A 1 -8.57 0.45 -2.41
N THR A 2 -7.64 0.03 -1.54
CA THR A 2 -6.23 -0.28 -1.83
C THR A 2 -6.01 -1.39 -2.88
N LYS A 3 -6.87 -2.42 -2.91
CA LYS A 3 -6.71 -3.58 -3.81
C LYS A 3 -6.79 -3.21 -5.31
N MET A 4 -7.67 -2.29 -5.71
CA MET A 4 -7.79 -1.88 -7.12
C MET A 4 -6.60 -1.04 -7.58
N PHE A 5 -6.03 -0.22 -6.70
CA PHE A 5 -4.85 0.59 -7.02
C PHE A 5 -3.60 -0.26 -7.20
N ILE A 6 -3.38 -1.22 -6.27
CA ILE A 6 -2.30 -2.20 -6.38
C ILE A 6 -2.45 -2.99 -7.68
N GLN A 7 -3.66 -3.47 -8.02
CA GLN A 7 -3.88 -4.20 -9.27
C GLN A 7 -3.61 -3.35 -10.52
N LYS A 8 -4.07 -2.09 -10.55
CA LYS A 8 -3.80 -1.17 -11.68
C LYS A 8 -2.29 -0.98 -11.87
N ARG A 9 -1.54 -0.85 -10.78
CA ARG A 9 -0.10 -0.64 -10.81
C ARG A 9 0.67 -1.91 -11.18
N LEU A 10 0.21 -3.08 -10.71
CA LEU A 10 0.71 -4.39 -11.16
C LEU A 10 0.55 -4.53 -12.69
N ASN A 11 -0.64 -4.21 -13.21
CA ASN A 11 -0.91 -4.30 -14.65
C ASN A 11 0.00 -3.35 -15.47
N GLN A 12 0.20 -2.11 -15.01
CA GLN A 12 1.14 -1.17 -15.67
C GLN A 12 2.58 -1.68 -15.63
N LEU A 13 3.03 -2.23 -14.51
CA LEU A 13 4.38 -2.77 -14.37
C LEU A 13 4.61 -4.04 -15.19
N GLU A 14 3.59 -4.89 -15.31
CA GLU A 14 3.62 -6.08 -16.15
C GLU A 14 3.66 -5.69 -17.63
N GLN A 15 2.86 -4.71 -18.06
CA GLN A 15 2.96 -4.12 -19.40
C GLN A 15 4.37 -3.60 -19.68
N ASN A 16 4.98 -2.87 -18.73
CA ASN A 16 6.33 -2.34 -18.89
C ASN A 16 7.43 -3.43 -18.85
N ARG A 17 7.15 -4.61 -18.28
CA ARG A 17 8.10 -5.73 -18.18
C ARG A 17 8.05 -6.66 -19.39
N LEU A 18 6.93 -6.74 -20.10
CA LEU A 18 6.71 -7.64 -21.25
C LEU A 18 7.48 -7.24 -22.53
N ILE A 19 8.50 -6.38 -22.45
CA ILE A 19 8.97 -5.63 -23.63
C ILE A 19 10.40 -6.01 -24.02
N GLY A 20 10.45 -6.94 -24.97
CA GLY A 20 11.31 -6.89 -26.15
C GLY A 20 10.50 -6.58 -27.43
N LYS A 21 9.40 -5.82 -27.33
CA LYS A 21 8.60 -5.40 -28.49
C LYS A 21 9.00 -4.00 -28.97
N PRO A 22 9.09 -3.76 -30.29
CA PRO A 22 9.40 -2.46 -30.87
C PRO A 22 8.28 -1.47 -30.58
N GLY A 23 8.59 -0.33 -29.93
CA GLY A 23 7.64 0.78 -29.79
C GLY A 23 7.67 1.59 -28.48
N LEU A 24 8.43 1.21 -27.44
CA LEU A 24 8.65 2.13 -26.30
C LEU A 24 9.84 3.03 -26.59
N SER A 25 9.72 4.30 -26.19
CA SER A 25 10.86 5.22 -26.24
C SER A 25 11.95 4.67 -25.32
N ILE A 26 13.21 4.85 -25.69
CA ILE A 26 14.35 4.43 -24.85
C ILE A 26 14.29 5.05 -23.44
N ASP A 27 13.64 6.20 -23.32
CA ASP A 27 13.39 6.92 -22.06
C ASP A 27 12.40 6.19 -21.12
N GLU A 28 11.58 5.28 -21.65
CA GLU A 28 10.62 4.47 -20.88
C GLU A 28 11.21 3.10 -20.51
N VAL A 29 12.36 2.75 -21.07
CA VAL A 29 13.12 1.55 -20.70
C VAL A 29 13.83 1.84 -19.37
N ARG A 30 13.65 0.95 -18.40
CA ARG A 30 14.32 1.08 -17.09
C ARG A 30 15.84 1.00 -17.28
N GLU A 31 16.52 2.14 -17.24
CA GLU A 31 17.98 2.21 -17.33
C GLU A 31 18.69 1.66 -16.08
N SER A 32 17.99 1.63 -14.92
CA SER A 32 18.58 1.18 -13.66
C SER A 32 17.69 0.18 -12.91
N GLN A 33 18.32 -0.84 -12.33
CA GLN A 33 17.67 -1.85 -11.51
C GLN A 33 17.90 -1.54 -10.02
N VAL A 34 16.82 -1.38 -9.26
CA VAL A 34 16.89 -1.32 -7.80
C VAL A 34 17.01 -2.75 -7.26
N LYS A 35 18.10 -3.04 -6.55
CA LYS A 35 18.29 -4.33 -5.86
C LYS A 35 17.77 -4.23 -4.43
N LEU A 36 16.65 -4.90 -4.16
CA LEU A 36 16.06 -4.99 -2.83
C LEU A 36 16.58 -6.24 -2.11
N ARG A 37 16.93 -6.09 -0.83
CA ARG A 37 17.33 -7.19 0.05
C ARG A 37 16.25 -7.36 1.11
N PHE A 38 15.91 -8.62 1.37
CA PHE A 38 14.89 -9.01 2.34
C PHE A 38 15.48 -10.09 3.24
N THR A 39 15.03 -10.12 4.49
CA THR A 39 15.22 -11.24 5.40
C THR A 39 14.42 -12.46 4.92
N ASN A 40 14.75 -13.64 5.45
CA ASN A 40 14.06 -14.87 5.05
C ASN A 40 12.54 -14.81 5.28
N ASN A 41 12.11 -14.27 6.43
CA ASN A 41 10.68 -14.15 6.76
C ASN A 41 9.94 -13.18 5.82
N GLU A 42 10.60 -12.07 5.44
CA GLU A 42 10.03 -11.13 4.47
C GLU A 42 9.92 -11.75 3.07
N ILE A 43 10.86 -12.61 2.68
CA ILE A 43 10.78 -13.38 1.44
C ILE A 43 9.60 -14.34 1.47
N GLU A 44 9.36 -15.03 2.59
CA GLU A 44 8.20 -15.92 2.73
C GLU A 44 6.89 -15.13 2.62
N LEU A 45 6.78 -13.98 3.30
CA LEU A 45 5.62 -13.10 3.18
C LEU A 45 5.40 -12.64 1.72
N LEU A 46 6.45 -12.16 1.05
CA LEU A 46 6.37 -11.76 -0.35
C LEU A 46 5.99 -12.93 -1.27
N THR A 47 6.42 -14.15 -0.95
CA THR A 47 6.07 -15.36 -1.70
C THR A 47 4.60 -15.68 -1.53
N MET A 48 4.06 -15.64 -0.31
CA MET A 48 2.63 -15.82 -0.05
C MET A 48 1.78 -14.77 -0.79
N ILE A 49 2.17 -13.50 -0.73
CA ILE A 49 1.47 -12.42 -1.45
C ILE A 49 1.55 -12.63 -2.97
N SER A 50 2.70 -13.09 -3.47
CA SER A 50 2.92 -13.39 -4.88
C SER A 50 2.01 -14.48 -5.40
N GLU A 51 1.84 -15.55 -4.64
CA GLU A 51 0.94 -16.66 -4.96
C GLU A 51 -0.52 -16.23 -4.92
N LEU A 52 -0.93 -15.47 -3.90
CA LEU A 52 -2.31 -14.99 -3.75
C LEU A 52 -2.74 -14.01 -4.84
N ILE A 53 -1.83 -13.16 -5.30
CA ILE A 53 -2.11 -12.13 -6.31
C ILE A 53 -1.83 -12.65 -7.72
N GLY A 54 -1.11 -13.77 -7.87
CA GLY A 54 -0.71 -14.31 -9.18
C GLY A 54 0.29 -13.42 -9.91
N SER A 55 1.07 -12.62 -9.19
CA SER A 55 2.04 -11.67 -9.76
C SER A 55 3.46 -12.02 -9.29
N PRO A 56 4.51 -11.89 -10.13
CA PRO A 56 5.86 -12.23 -9.71
C PRO A 56 6.37 -11.35 -8.56
N ARG A 57 7.11 -11.96 -7.61
CA ARG A 57 7.69 -11.28 -6.44
C ARG A 57 8.37 -9.95 -6.78
N ALA A 58 9.20 -9.92 -7.82
CA ALA A 58 9.90 -8.70 -8.25
C ALA A 58 8.95 -7.55 -8.63
N VAL A 59 7.77 -7.85 -9.19
CA VAL A 59 6.76 -6.85 -9.52
C VAL A 59 6.11 -6.33 -8.24
N ILE A 60 5.77 -7.22 -7.31
CA ILE A 60 5.20 -6.85 -6.01
C ILE A 60 6.17 -6.00 -5.21
N SER A 61 7.45 -6.38 -5.13
CA SER A 61 8.47 -5.59 -4.43
C SER A 61 8.61 -4.18 -5.01
N ASN A 62 8.52 -4.02 -6.34
CA ASN A 62 8.52 -2.69 -6.96
C ASN A 62 7.28 -1.88 -6.59
N VAL A 63 6.09 -2.50 -6.56
CA VAL A 63 4.86 -1.82 -6.13
C VAL A 63 4.99 -1.37 -4.68
N LEU A 64 5.42 -2.26 -3.79
CA LEU A 64 5.58 -1.97 -2.36
C LEU A 64 6.59 -0.86 -2.11
N LEU A 65 7.72 -0.86 -2.83
CA LEU A 65 8.70 0.23 -2.76
C LEU A 65 8.06 1.57 -3.16
N MET A 66 7.37 1.61 -4.29
CA MET A 66 6.73 2.84 -4.76
C MET A 66 5.58 3.29 -3.86
N ASP A 67 4.85 2.36 -3.23
CA ASP A 67 3.80 2.69 -2.28
C ASP A 67 4.40 3.25 -0.97
N GLY A 68 5.48 2.65 -0.48
CA GLY A 68 6.22 3.17 0.67
C GLY A 68 6.78 4.58 0.44
N VAL A 69 7.28 4.87 -0.77
CA VAL A 69 7.71 6.25 -1.12
C VAL A 69 6.52 7.21 -1.10
N ILE A 70 5.35 6.80 -1.60
CA ILE A 70 4.14 7.66 -1.54
C ILE A 70 3.77 7.93 -0.09
N ASP A 71 3.71 6.90 0.75
CA ASP A 71 3.29 7.05 2.14
C ASP A 71 4.27 7.89 2.94
N LEU A 72 5.58 7.76 2.68
CA LEU A 72 6.60 8.62 3.25
C LEU A 72 6.36 10.09 2.87
N LEU A 73 6.19 10.38 1.58
CA LEU A 73 5.96 11.76 1.13
C LEU A 73 4.59 12.30 1.56
N ALA A 74 3.60 11.43 1.74
CA ALA A 74 2.27 11.84 2.20
C ALA A 74 2.23 12.14 3.69
N SER A 75 3.12 11.53 4.48
CA SER A 75 3.21 11.73 5.93
C SER A 75 4.13 12.89 6.33
N ASP A 76 5.03 13.32 5.44
CA ASP A 76 5.97 14.42 5.67
C ASP A 76 5.81 15.51 4.58
N PRO A 77 4.98 16.54 4.84
CA PRO A 77 4.76 17.64 3.89
C PRO A 77 6.03 18.45 3.58
N GLU A 78 6.93 18.62 4.55
CA GLU A 78 8.16 19.40 4.36
C GLU A 78 9.08 18.65 3.38
N LEU A 79 9.27 17.35 3.58
CA LEU A 79 10.01 16.49 2.66
C LEU A 79 9.36 16.46 1.27
N TYR A 80 8.03 16.41 1.19
CA TYR A 80 7.33 16.45 -0.09
C TYR A 80 7.59 17.75 -0.86
N ASP A 81 7.51 18.91 -0.20
CA ASP A 81 7.76 20.20 -0.83
C ASP A 81 9.19 20.30 -1.35
N ASP A 82 10.18 19.85 -0.57
CA ASP A 82 11.59 19.80 -0.99
C ASP A 82 11.81 18.88 -2.19
N VAL A 83 11.15 17.72 -2.21
CA VAL A 83 11.23 16.77 -3.33
C VAL A 83 10.59 17.36 -4.58
N VAL A 84 9.40 17.96 -4.49
CA VAL A 84 8.72 18.57 -5.64
C VAL A 84 9.51 19.75 -6.18
N LYS A 85 10.05 20.59 -5.32
CA LYS A 85 10.91 21.71 -5.70
C LYS A 85 12.14 21.22 -6.45
N THR A 86 12.88 20.28 -5.87
CA THR A 86 14.10 19.71 -6.49
C THR A 86 13.78 19.00 -7.81
N TRP A 87 12.63 18.33 -7.91
CA TRP A 87 12.16 17.67 -9.13
C TRP A 87 11.87 18.68 -10.25
N GLY A 88 11.21 19.78 -9.90
CA GLY A 88 10.90 20.89 -10.81
C GLY A 88 12.16 21.62 -11.29
N GLU A 89 13.11 21.90 -10.39
CA GLU A 89 14.40 22.54 -10.73
C GLU A 89 15.22 21.72 -11.75
N ARG A 90 15.04 20.40 -11.76
CA ARG A 90 15.68 19.48 -12.71
C ARG A 90 14.93 19.35 -14.04
N ASN A 91 13.84 20.10 -14.25
CA ASN A 91 12.97 20.01 -15.43
C ASN A 91 12.48 18.57 -15.72
N MET A 92 12.28 17.78 -14.65
CA MET A 92 11.81 16.42 -14.79
C MET A 92 10.31 16.39 -15.12
N PRO A 93 9.84 15.39 -15.89
CA PRO A 93 8.43 15.30 -16.29
C PRO A 93 7.51 15.15 -15.08
N LYS A 94 6.27 15.62 -15.21
CA LYS A 94 5.26 15.50 -14.16
C LYS A 94 4.92 14.03 -13.92
N LEU A 95 5.07 13.56 -12.69
CA LEU A 95 4.71 12.21 -12.29
C LEU A 95 3.28 12.17 -11.73
N ASP A 96 2.50 11.18 -12.16
CA ASP A 96 1.18 10.87 -11.56
C ASP A 96 1.28 10.53 -10.07
N LEU A 97 2.46 10.08 -9.62
CA LEU A 97 2.77 9.81 -8.22
C LEU A 97 2.44 10.99 -7.30
N PHE A 98 2.74 12.22 -7.71
CA PHE A 98 2.52 13.39 -6.86
C PHE A 98 1.03 13.65 -6.61
N GLN A 99 0.14 13.28 -7.55
CA GLN A 99 -1.29 13.37 -7.32
C GLN A 99 -1.73 12.38 -6.23
N GLU A 100 -1.15 11.19 -6.23
CA GLU A 100 -1.42 10.16 -5.22
C GLU A 100 -0.93 10.58 -3.83
N VAL A 101 0.26 11.17 -3.74
CA VAL A 101 0.79 11.73 -2.48
C VAL A 101 -0.17 12.77 -1.90
N ASN A 102 -0.59 13.74 -2.73
CA ASN A 102 -1.54 14.78 -2.32
C ASN A 102 -2.91 14.23 -1.91
N ARG A 103 -3.33 13.09 -2.45
CA ARG A 103 -4.57 12.43 -2.05
C ARG A 103 -4.41 11.81 -0.67
N ARG A 104 -3.32 11.09 -0.43
CA ARG A 104 -3.09 10.38 0.84
C ARG A 104 -2.80 11.35 1.99
N SER A 105 -2.09 12.45 1.75
CA SER A 105 -1.82 13.49 2.77
C SER A 105 -3.08 14.16 3.32
N LYS A 106 -4.17 14.20 2.56
CA LYS A 106 -5.45 14.78 2.97
C LYS A 106 -6.33 13.85 3.82
N THR A 107 -5.94 12.60 4.03
CA THR A 107 -6.81 11.58 4.64
C THR A 107 -6.80 11.57 6.18
N VAL A 108 -6.16 12.54 6.84
CA VAL A 108 -6.11 12.59 8.31
C VAL A 108 -6.82 13.83 8.85
N CYS A 109 -8.14 13.73 8.96
CA CYS A 109 -8.95 14.33 10.03
C CYS A 109 -10.37 13.77 9.94
N ILE A 110 -10.61 12.65 10.61
CA ILE A 110 -11.97 12.35 11.07
C ILE A 110 -12.03 12.93 12.47
N GLU A 111 -12.62 14.11 12.64
CA GLU A 111 -13.10 14.55 13.95
C GLU A 111 -14.24 13.61 14.34
N GLY A 112 -13.90 12.58 15.12
CA GLY A 112 -14.85 11.62 15.66
C GLY A 112 -14.81 11.66 17.17
N THR A 113 -15.95 11.93 17.80
CA THR A 113 -16.10 11.71 19.24
C THR A 113 -16.06 10.21 19.49
N PHE A 114 -15.02 9.72 20.17
CA PHE A 114 -14.91 8.32 20.55
C PHE A 114 -15.93 8.01 21.65
N TYR A 115 -16.90 7.15 21.35
CA TYR A 115 -17.77 6.59 22.38
C TYR A 115 -17.14 5.29 22.91
N PRO A 116 -16.99 5.12 24.23
CA PRO A 116 -16.52 3.87 24.79
C PRO A 116 -17.53 2.77 24.49
N VAL A 117 -17.06 1.71 23.83
CA VAL A 117 -17.83 0.48 23.67
C VAL A 117 -17.94 -0.13 25.06
N SER A 118 -19.16 -0.20 25.58
CA SER A 118 -19.42 -0.90 26.84
C SER A 118 -19.35 -2.40 26.54
N ASP A 119 -18.36 -3.08 27.10
CA ASP A 119 -18.31 -4.54 27.10
C ASP A 119 -19.56 -5.07 27.80
N GLN A 120 -20.49 -5.64 27.02
CA GLN A 120 -21.47 -6.56 27.60
C GLN A 120 -20.75 -7.87 27.90
N GLN A 121 -20.09 -7.92 29.06
CA GLN A 121 -19.69 -9.18 29.67
C GLN A 121 -20.97 -9.99 29.96
N GLY A 122 -20.98 -11.22 29.43
CA GLY A 122 -22.04 -12.18 29.63
C GLY A 122 -22.34 -12.41 31.11
N GLN A 123 -23.61 -12.25 31.47
CA GLN A 123 -24.17 -12.89 32.65
C GLN A 123 -24.66 -14.28 32.21
N ASP A 124 -23.87 -15.29 32.57
CA ASP A 124 -24.35 -16.66 32.67
C ASP A 124 -24.27 -17.07 34.15
N ALA A 125 -25.24 -17.90 34.55
CA ALA A 125 -25.41 -18.58 35.84
C ALA A 125 -26.01 -17.76 37.01
N ASP A 126 -27.34 -17.88 37.17
CA ASP A 126 -27.89 -18.37 38.44
C ASP A 126 -29.27 -19.05 38.21
N LYS A 127 -29.28 -20.38 38.24
CA LYS A 127 -30.50 -21.20 38.34
C LYS A 127 -30.43 -21.89 39.71
N PRO A 128 -31.35 -21.61 40.64
CA PRO A 128 -31.61 -22.52 41.74
C PRO A 128 -32.79 -23.44 41.41
N ASP A 129 -32.65 -24.64 41.95
CA ASP A 129 -33.47 -25.84 41.77
C ASP A 129 -34.98 -25.68 42.04
N LEU A 130 -35.74 -26.55 41.38
CA LEU A 130 -37.13 -26.89 41.69
C LEU A 130 -37.31 -27.23 43.18
N PRO A 131 -38.56 -27.08 43.68
CA PRO A 131 -39.17 -28.29 44.22
C PRO A 131 -40.54 -28.58 43.60
N ILE A 132 -40.70 -29.86 43.30
CA ILE A 132 -41.94 -30.58 43.04
C ILE A 132 -42.63 -30.77 44.40
N GLU A 133 -43.87 -30.32 44.58
CA GLU A 133 -44.97 -30.87 45.42
C GLU A 133 -46.19 -29.93 45.20
N GLY A 134 -47.45 -30.34 44.98
CA GLY A 134 -48.14 -31.62 44.85
C GLY A 134 -49.56 -31.33 44.36
#